data_AF-A0A7S1KW37-F1
#
_entry.id   AF-A0A7S1KW37-F1
#
_cell.length_a   1.000
_cell.length_b   1.000
_cell.length_c   1.000
_cell.angle_alpha   90.00
_cell.angle_beta   90.00
_cell.angle_gamma   90.00
#
_symmetry.space_group_name_H-M   'P 1'
#
loop_
_entity.id
_entity.type
_entity.pdbx_description
1 polymer ?
#
loop_
_entity_poly.entity_id
_entity_poly.type
_entity_poly.pdbx_seq_one_letter_code
_entity_poly.pdbx_strand_id
1 'polypeptide(L)'
;EDYDGVRMAWNIWPRCRLDVARIVVPLGCMYTPLKALRDLKVVRYEPVLCRGRGCGAALSPHCHVDFHSKTWVCPCCLWRNALPPDYARQISETNLPAELLSGSSTIEYILPGVVCSPPVFLLVLDVALPEEELEQAKYTIQQSLALMPPGALVGFITFG
;
A
#
# COMPACT_ATOMS: atom_id res chain seq x y z
N GLU A 1 3.79 -7.16 13.06
CA GLU A 1 4.76 -7.21 11.95
C GLU A 1 4.35 -8.14 10.82
N ASP A 2 4.07 -9.42 11.06
CA ASP A 2 3.80 -10.39 9.96
C ASP A 2 2.44 -10.29 9.32
N TYR A 3 1.50 -9.62 9.98
CA TYR A 3 0.14 -9.45 9.48
C TYR A 3 -0.02 -8.20 8.62
N ASP A 4 0.41 -7.05 9.15
CA ASP A 4 0.20 -5.74 8.49
C ASP A 4 1.49 -5.05 8.04
N GLY A 5 2.66 -5.68 8.23
CA GLY A 5 3.94 -5.01 7.95
C GLY A 5 4.24 -3.82 8.87
N VAL A 6 3.58 -3.74 10.03
CA VAL A 6 3.76 -2.67 11.02
C VAL A 6 4.43 -3.18 12.29
N ARG A 7 5.39 -2.40 12.80
CA ARG A 7 5.93 -2.48 14.16
C ARG A 7 5.79 -1.14 14.87
N MET A 8 5.04 -1.10 15.96
CA MET A 8 4.95 0.10 16.79
C MET A 8 6.12 0.17 17.78
N ALA A 9 6.59 1.37 18.09
CA ALA A 9 7.43 1.61 19.26
C ALA A 9 6.67 1.26 20.57
N TRP A 10 5.36 1.55 20.58
CA TRP A 10 4.45 1.25 21.68
C TRP A 10 3.12 0.71 21.15
N ASN A 11 2.73 -0.50 21.59
CA ASN A 11 1.44 -1.11 21.22
C ASN A 11 0.28 -0.63 22.10
N ILE A 12 0.58 0.08 23.20
CA ILE A 12 -0.41 0.70 24.08
C ILE A 12 -0.05 2.17 24.18
N TRP A 13 -0.98 3.03 23.80
CA TRP A 13 -0.73 4.46 23.77
C TRP A 13 -1.03 5.11 25.13
N PRO A 14 -0.27 6.16 25.50
CA PRO A 14 -0.59 6.98 26.67
C PRO A 14 -1.98 7.59 26.51
N ARG A 15 -2.75 7.58 27.61
CA ARG A 15 -4.17 8.00 27.60
C ARG A 15 -4.35 9.50 27.84
N CYS A 16 -3.31 10.18 28.32
CA CYS A 16 -3.36 11.61 28.62
C CYS A 16 -2.06 12.32 28.22
N ARG A 17 -2.13 13.66 28.11
CA ARG A 17 -0.99 14.49 27.71
C ARG A 17 0.19 14.41 28.69
N LEU A 18 -0.07 14.21 29.98
CA LEU A 18 0.99 14.06 30.98
C LEU A 18 1.80 12.78 30.76
N ASP A 19 1.14 11.68 30.41
CA ASP A 19 1.81 10.42 30.09
C ASP A 19 2.61 10.53 28.78
N VAL A 20 2.05 11.21 27.77
CA VAL A 20 2.76 11.51 26.52
C VAL A 20 4.04 12.30 26.80
N ALA A 21 3.99 13.32 27.66
CA ALA A 21 5.18 14.12 27.99
C ALA A 21 6.27 13.32 28.72
N ARG A 22 5.95 12.14 29.24
CA ARG A 22 6.87 11.26 29.99
C ARG A 22 7.47 10.14 29.14
N ILE A 23 6.98 9.90 27.92
CA ILE A 23 7.55 8.85 27.08
C ILE A 23 8.93 9.28 26.57
N VAL A 24 9.93 8.41 26.74
CA VAL A 24 11.30 8.67 26.29
C VAL A 24 11.46 8.31 24.81
N VAL A 25 10.77 7.26 24.36
CA VAL A 25 10.70 6.85 22.96
C VAL A 25 9.42 7.41 22.36
N PRO A 26 9.46 8.13 21.22
CA PRO A 26 8.26 8.71 20.63
C PRO A 26 7.26 7.65 20.18
N LEU A 27 5.98 8.03 20.12
CA LEU A 27 4.98 7.24 19.41
C LEU A 27 5.30 7.26 17.92
N GLY A 28 5.56 6.08 17.37
CA GLY A 28 5.89 5.90 15.97
C GLY A 28 5.84 4.44 15.59
N CYS A 29 5.97 4.18 14.29
CA CYS A 29 6.04 2.84 13.77
C CYS A 29 7.06 2.73 12.62
N MET A 30 7.57 1.52 12.45
CA MET A 30 8.17 1.11 11.19
C MET A 30 7.09 0.41 10.38
N TYR A 31 6.87 0.89 9.16
CA TYR A 31 5.88 0.35 8.24
C TYR A 31 6.57 -0.08 6.95
N THR A 32 6.25 -1.28 6.48
CA THR A 32 6.70 -1.83 5.20
C THR A 32 5.49 -1.94 4.27
N PRO A 33 5.19 -0.93 3.42
CA PRO A 33 3.96 -0.89 2.64
C PRO A 33 3.78 -2.06 1.69
N LEU A 34 4.88 -2.49 1.05
CA LEU A 34 4.91 -3.61 0.10
C LEU A 34 5.49 -4.88 0.73
N LYS A 35 5.15 -5.15 2.00
CA LYS A 35 5.58 -6.40 2.65
C LYS A 35 4.93 -7.58 1.91
N ALA A 36 5.70 -8.61 1.61
CA ALA A 36 5.16 -9.87 1.10
C ALA A 36 4.41 -10.59 2.23
N LEU A 37 3.08 -10.51 2.21
CA LEU A 37 2.20 -11.13 3.20
C LEU A 37 1.58 -12.42 2.60
N ARG A 38 1.53 -13.50 3.39
CA ARG A 38 1.05 -14.82 2.92
C ARG A 38 -0.43 -14.81 2.54
N ASP A 39 -1.24 -14.09 3.31
CA ASP A 39 -2.70 -14.08 3.18
C ASP A 39 -3.23 -12.72 2.66
N LEU A 40 -2.41 -11.98 1.92
CA LEU A 40 -2.81 -10.68 1.35
C LEU A 40 -4.03 -10.85 0.46
N LYS A 41 -5.10 -10.13 0.77
CA LYS A 41 -6.25 -10.03 -0.13
C LYS A 41 -5.94 -9.03 -1.23
N VAL A 42 -6.08 -9.46 -2.47
CA VAL A 42 -5.96 -8.61 -3.65
C VAL A 42 -7.30 -8.58 -4.36
N VAL A 43 -7.86 -7.39 -4.53
CA VAL A 43 -9.19 -7.19 -5.10
C VAL A 43 -9.14 -6.33 -6.35
N ARG A 44 -10.08 -6.54 -7.29
CA ARG A 44 -10.10 -5.89 -8.61
C ARG A 44 -11.27 -4.91 -8.75
N TYR A 45 -11.37 -3.98 -7.81
CA TYR A 45 -12.38 -2.93 -7.79
C TYR A 45 -11.85 -1.71 -7.04
N GLU A 46 -12.56 -0.58 -7.15
CA GLU A 46 -12.17 0.65 -6.47
C GLU A 46 -12.47 0.59 -4.95
N PRO A 47 -11.60 1.19 -4.12
CA PRO A 47 -11.85 1.26 -2.68
C PRO A 47 -13.07 2.13 -2.35
N VAL A 48 -13.85 1.72 -1.35
CA VAL A 48 -14.95 2.52 -0.82
C VAL A 48 -14.39 3.59 0.11
N LEU A 49 -14.40 4.86 -0.32
CA LEU A 49 -13.83 5.97 0.45
C LEU A 49 -14.88 6.73 1.27
N CYS A 50 -14.46 7.23 2.43
CA CYS A 50 -15.24 8.10 3.29
C CYS A 50 -15.50 9.46 2.62
N ARG A 51 -16.75 9.91 2.67
CA ARG A 51 -17.23 11.19 2.12
C ARG A 51 -17.22 12.34 3.13
N GLY A 52 -16.76 12.09 4.36
CA GLY A 52 -16.55 13.13 5.36
C GLY A 52 -15.58 14.18 4.84
N ARG A 53 -15.86 15.46 5.12
CA ARG A 53 -15.08 16.59 4.60
C ARG A 53 -13.60 16.46 4.99
N GLY A 54 -12.73 16.28 3.99
CA GLY A 54 -11.28 16.15 4.18
C GLY A 54 -10.80 14.81 4.77
N CYS A 55 -11.64 13.77 4.81
CA CYS A 55 -11.25 12.47 5.38
C CYS A 55 -10.59 11.54 4.36
N GLY A 56 -11.33 11.04 3.37
CA GLY A 56 -10.78 10.14 2.34
C GLY A 56 -10.34 8.75 2.83
N ALA A 57 -10.58 8.39 4.10
CA ALA A 57 -10.23 7.08 4.63
C ALA A 57 -11.02 5.97 3.92
N ALA A 58 -10.36 4.84 3.64
CA ALA A 58 -10.99 3.68 3.04
C ALA A 58 -11.82 2.87 4.06
N LEU A 59 -12.86 2.20 3.55
CA LEU A 59 -13.60 1.17 4.28
C LEU A 59 -12.63 0.07 4.74
N SER A 60 -12.78 -0.38 5.98
CA SER A 60 -11.89 -1.34 6.61
C SER A 60 -12.62 -2.13 7.71
N PRO A 61 -12.05 -3.21 8.26
CA PRO A 61 -12.69 -4.01 9.30
C PRO A 61 -12.96 -3.24 10.60
N HIS A 62 -12.33 -2.07 10.77
CA HIS A 62 -12.52 -1.18 11.92
C HIS A 62 -13.71 -0.22 11.76
N CYS A 63 -14.41 -0.24 10.63
CA CYS A 63 -15.60 0.55 10.40
C CYS A 63 -16.84 -0.11 11.02
N HIS A 64 -17.69 0.66 11.70
CA HIS A 64 -18.96 0.14 12.19
C HIS A 64 -19.99 0.13 11.06
N VAL A 65 -20.41 -1.05 10.63
CA VAL A 65 -21.38 -1.25 9.53
C VAL A 65 -22.76 -1.54 10.08
N ASP A 66 -23.76 -0.83 9.58
CA ASP A 66 -25.18 -1.09 9.83
C ASP A 66 -25.80 -1.76 8.61
N PHE A 67 -26.08 -3.06 8.73
CA PHE A 67 -26.65 -3.89 7.67
C PHE A 67 -28.13 -3.60 7.40
N HIS A 68 -28.85 -2.94 8.31
CA HIS A 68 -30.25 -2.58 8.11
C HIS A 68 -30.35 -1.29 7.29
N SER A 69 -29.66 -0.24 7.74
CA SER A 69 -29.67 1.05 7.04
C SER A 69 -28.71 1.11 5.85
N LYS A 70 -27.89 0.07 5.65
CA LYS A 70 -26.86 -0.02 4.60
C LYS A 70 -25.89 1.15 4.66
N THR A 71 -25.45 1.50 5.87
CA THR A 71 -24.49 2.58 6.13
C THR A 71 -23.28 2.09 6.91
N TRP A 72 -22.22 2.88 6.95
CA TRP A 72 -21.05 2.62 7.78
C TRP A 72 -20.52 3.91 8.39
N VAL A 73 -19.90 3.82 9.56
CA VAL A 73 -19.29 4.94 10.28
C VAL A 73 -17.78 4.84 10.18
N CYS A 74 -17.15 5.91 9.69
CA CYS A 74 -15.71 5.99 9.54
C CYS A 74 -15.03 6.19 10.90
N PRO A 75 -14.03 5.37 11.30
CA PRO A 75 -13.37 5.51 12.59
C PRO A 75 -12.48 6.76 12.67
N CYS A 76 -12.06 7.33 11.54
CA CYS A 76 -11.15 8.47 11.50
C CYS A 76 -11.87 9.82 11.75
N CYS A 77 -13.08 9.99 11.22
CA CYS A 77 -13.81 11.27 11.30
C CYS A 77 -15.25 11.14 11.83
N LEU A 78 -15.68 9.93 12.17
CA LEU A 78 -17.02 9.59 12.67
C LEU A 78 -18.17 9.95 11.70
N TRP A 79 -17.85 10.27 10.44
CA TRP A 79 -18.86 10.52 9.41
C TRP A 79 -19.60 9.22 9.06
N ARG A 80 -20.93 9.33 8.92
CA ARG A 80 -21.80 8.25 8.45
C ARG A 80 -21.91 8.28 6.94
N ASN A 81 -21.48 7.20 6.30
CA ASN A 81 -21.46 7.01 4.86
C ASN A 81 -22.53 6.01 4.43
N ALA A 82 -23.16 6.23 3.27
CA ALA A 82 -23.95 5.20 2.62
C ALA A 82 -23.01 4.17 1.95
N LEU A 83 -23.37 2.89 1.99
CA LEU A 83 -22.68 1.87 1.21
C LEU A 83 -22.98 2.04 -0.30
N PRO A 84 -22.03 1.69 -1.19
CA PRO A 84 -22.30 1.63 -2.61
C PRO A 84 -23.48 0.69 -2.93
N PRO A 85 -24.25 0.94 -4.02
CA PRO A 85 -25.42 0.13 -4.35
C PRO A 85 -25.15 -1.37 -4.45
N ASP A 86 -24.02 -1.76 -5.03
CA ASP A 86 -23.66 -3.17 -5.20
C ASP A 86 -23.43 -3.87 -3.85
N TYR A 87 -22.84 -3.14 -2.90
CA TYR A 87 -22.60 -3.64 -1.54
C TYR A 87 -23.92 -3.69 -0.78
N ALA A 88 -24.70 -2.62 -0.84
CA ALA A 88 -25.97 -2.49 -0.13
C ALA A 88 -26.96 -3.63 -0.46
N ARG A 89 -26.93 -4.16 -1.70
CA ARG A 89 -27.79 -5.26 -2.14
C ARG A 89 -27.47 -6.61 -1.51
N GLN A 90 -26.20 -6.90 -1.27
CA GLN A 90 -25.75 -8.25 -0.91
C GLN A 90 -25.23 -8.37 0.52
N ILE A 91 -24.86 -7.24 1.14
CA ILE A 91 -24.18 -7.24 2.43
C ILE A 91 -25.07 -7.74 3.57
N SER A 92 -24.53 -8.67 4.35
CA SER A 92 -25.11 -9.22 5.59
C SER A 92 -23.99 -9.61 6.56
N GLU A 93 -24.34 -10.03 7.78
CA GLU A 93 -23.38 -10.52 8.77
C GLU A 93 -22.57 -11.73 8.29
N THR A 94 -23.13 -12.52 7.37
CA THR A 94 -22.49 -13.72 6.78
C THR A 94 -21.91 -13.48 5.39
N ASN A 95 -22.21 -12.34 4.76
CA ASN A 95 -21.75 -12.00 3.42
C ASN A 95 -21.12 -10.60 3.43
N LEU A 96 -19.83 -10.57 3.75
CA LEU A 96 -19.04 -9.36 3.84
C LEU A 96 -18.15 -9.20 2.60
N PRO A 97 -17.97 -7.96 2.10
CA PRO A 97 -16.93 -7.67 1.13
C PRO A 97 -15.54 -7.89 1.76
N ALA A 98 -14.53 -8.07 0.92
CA ALA A 98 -13.22 -8.52 1.36
C ALA A 98 -12.56 -7.56 2.36
N GLU A 99 -12.75 -6.24 2.19
CA GLU A 99 -12.21 -5.21 3.10
C GLU A 99 -12.86 -5.19 4.48
N LEU A 100 -13.99 -5.88 4.68
CA LEU A 100 -14.67 -5.97 5.98
C LEU A 100 -14.41 -7.30 6.68
N LEU A 101 -13.69 -8.24 6.05
CA LEU A 101 -13.29 -9.47 6.70
C LEU A 101 -12.33 -9.15 7.85
N SER A 102 -12.53 -9.77 9.01
CA SER A 102 -11.67 -9.57 10.20
C SER A 102 -10.20 -9.82 9.90
N GLY A 103 -9.92 -10.72 8.95
CA GLY A 103 -8.59 -11.05 8.50
C GLY A 103 -8.06 -10.20 7.33
N SER A 104 -8.53 -8.97 7.14
CA SER A 104 -8.16 -8.14 5.98
C SER A 104 -7.94 -6.67 6.39
N SER A 105 -7.23 -6.45 7.50
CA SER A 105 -6.73 -5.13 7.90
C SER A 105 -5.72 -4.55 6.91
N THR A 106 -5.03 -5.41 6.15
CA THR A 106 -4.19 -5.04 5.02
C THR A 106 -4.73 -5.70 3.74
N ILE A 107 -4.99 -4.88 2.72
CA ILE A 107 -5.60 -5.29 1.44
C ILE A 107 -5.01 -4.46 0.29
N GLU A 108 -4.92 -5.04 -0.90
CA GLU A 108 -4.44 -4.38 -2.11
C GLU A 108 -5.56 -4.26 -3.16
N TYR A 109 -5.70 -3.07 -3.74
CA TYR A 109 -6.69 -2.77 -4.77
C TYR A 109 -6.01 -2.64 -6.14
N ILE A 110 -6.41 -3.50 -7.07
CA ILE A 110 -6.09 -3.36 -8.50
C ILE A 110 -7.21 -2.52 -9.12
N LEU A 111 -6.88 -1.28 -9.44
CA LEU A 111 -7.84 -0.33 -10.02
C LEU A 111 -8.12 -0.67 -11.50
N PRO A 112 -9.39 -0.74 -11.91
CA PRO A 112 -9.74 -1.00 -13.31
C PRO A 112 -9.37 0.20 -14.19
N GLY A 113 -8.92 -0.07 -15.42
CA GLY A 113 -8.68 0.97 -16.43
C GLY A 113 -7.38 1.77 -16.27
N VAL A 114 -6.53 1.46 -15.27
CA VAL A 114 -5.20 2.04 -15.17
C VAL A 114 -4.28 1.38 -16.19
N VAL A 115 -3.89 2.14 -17.21
CA VAL A 115 -2.83 1.73 -18.15
C VAL A 115 -1.49 2.18 -17.57
N CYS A 116 -0.69 1.24 -17.09
CA CYS A 116 0.68 1.54 -16.66
C CYS A 116 1.58 1.73 -17.88
N SER A 117 2.30 2.85 -17.93
CA SER A 117 3.41 2.98 -18.87
C SER A 117 4.47 1.90 -18.61
N PRO A 118 5.16 1.42 -19.65
CA PRO A 118 6.25 0.47 -19.44
C PRO A 118 7.32 1.07 -18.54
N PRO A 119 8.03 0.25 -17.75
CA PRO A 119 9.13 0.74 -16.93
C PRO A 119 10.24 1.30 -17.82
N VAL A 120 10.90 2.35 -17.32
CA VAL A 120 12.01 3.02 -18.00
C VAL A 120 13.28 2.80 -17.18
N PHE A 121 14.33 2.28 -17.82
CA PHE A 121 15.65 2.10 -17.23
C PHE A 121 16.63 3.01 -17.98
N LEU A 122 17.16 4.03 -17.29
CA LEU A 122 18.21 4.88 -17.83
C LEU A 122 19.55 4.45 -17.22
N LEU A 123 20.37 3.82 -18.04
CA LEU A 123 21.71 3.39 -17.67
C LEU A 123 22.70 4.51 -17.98
N VAL A 124 23.41 4.98 -16.95
CA VAL A 124 24.39 6.06 -17.07
C VAL A 124 25.75 5.51 -16.65
N LEU A 125 26.67 5.40 -17.60
CA LEU A 125 27.97 4.76 -17.42
C LEU A 125 29.11 5.77 -17.58
N ASP A 126 29.96 5.87 -16.56
CA ASP A 126 31.25 6.53 -16.66
C ASP A 126 32.22 5.65 -17.45
N VAL A 127 32.88 6.21 -18.47
CA VAL A 127 33.87 5.50 -19.30
C VAL A 127 35.31 5.89 -18.97
N ALA A 128 35.54 6.83 -18.05
CA ALA A 128 36.87 7.21 -17.55
C ALA A 128 37.40 6.23 -16.49
N LEU A 129 37.27 4.94 -16.75
CA LEU A 129 37.64 3.83 -15.86
C LEU A 129 38.78 2.99 -16.46
N PRO A 130 39.57 2.26 -15.63
CA PRO A 130 40.48 1.24 -16.11
C PRO A 130 39.76 0.17 -16.94
N GLU A 131 40.43 -0.39 -17.95
CA GLU A 131 39.84 -1.31 -18.93
C GLU A 131 39.16 -2.53 -18.28
N GLU A 132 39.80 -3.12 -17.27
CA GLU A 132 39.25 -4.29 -16.56
C GLU A 132 37.92 -3.97 -15.86
N GLU A 133 37.82 -2.81 -15.20
CA GLU A 133 36.60 -2.38 -14.51
C GLU A 133 35.48 -2.06 -15.52
N LEU A 134 35.83 -1.43 -16.64
CA LEU A 134 34.88 -1.13 -17.71
C LEU A 134 34.32 -2.42 -18.34
N GLU A 135 35.14 -3.45 -18.53
CA GLU A 135 34.67 -4.76 -19.01
C GLU A 135 33.72 -5.45 -18.01
N GLN A 136 34.01 -5.38 -16.71
CA GLN A 136 33.10 -5.90 -15.68
C GLN A 136 31.77 -5.14 -15.64
N ALA A 137 31.80 -3.81 -15.81
CA ALA A 137 30.61 -2.98 -15.88
C ALA A 137 29.76 -3.33 -17.11
N LYS A 138 30.37 -3.49 -18.28
CA LYS A 138 29.70 -3.94 -19.52
C LYS A 138 29.01 -5.29 -19.30
N TYR A 139 29.72 -6.26 -18.72
CA TYR A 139 29.18 -7.60 -18.47
C TYR A 139 27.96 -7.55 -17.53
N THR A 140 28.06 -6.79 -16.43
CA THR A 140 26.97 -6.62 -15.47
C THR A 140 25.75 -5.93 -16.10
N ILE A 141 25.98 -4.89 -16.92
CA ILE A 141 24.91 -4.22 -17.65
C ILE A 141 24.22 -5.20 -18.61
N GLN A 142 24.97 -6.00 -19.37
CA GLN A 142 24.40 -7.01 -20.26
C GLN A 142 23.53 -8.04 -19.50
N GLN A 143 23.98 -8.50 -18.33
CA GLN A 143 23.16 -9.37 -17.47
C GLN A 143 21.88 -8.67 -17.00
N SER A 144 21.96 -7.41 -16.59
CA SER A 144 20.80 -6.65 -16.13
C SER A 144 19.76 -6.47 -17.24
N LEU A 145 20.18 -6.22 -18.48
CA LEU A 145 19.31 -6.08 -19.65
C LEU A 145 18.50 -7.37 -19.91
N ALA A 146 19.11 -8.54 -19.67
CA ALA A 146 18.43 -9.83 -19.84
C ALA A 146 17.34 -10.10 -18.79
N LEU A 147 17.39 -9.42 -17.64
CA LEU A 147 16.40 -9.54 -16.55
C LEU A 147 15.25 -8.53 -16.67
N MET A 148 15.34 -7.56 -17.58
CA MET A 148 14.32 -6.52 -17.73
C MET A 148 13.03 -7.10 -18.35
N PRO A 149 11.85 -6.58 -17.95
CA PRO A 149 10.59 -7.04 -18.51
C PRO A 149 10.45 -6.67 -20.01
N PRO A 150 9.78 -7.50 -20.82
CA PRO A 150 9.51 -7.19 -22.22
C PRO A 150 8.77 -5.86 -22.38
N GLY A 151 9.17 -5.05 -23.36
CA GLY A 151 8.57 -3.74 -23.63
C GLY A 151 9.06 -2.61 -22.72
N ALA A 152 9.99 -2.88 -21.79
CA ALA A 152 10.69 -1.84 -21.04
C ALA A 152 11.44 -0.89 -22.01
N LEU A 153 11.45 0.40 -21.69
CA LEU A 153 12.23 1.39 -22.42
C LEU A 153 13.61 1.51 -21.79
N VAL A 154 14.66 1.37 -22.61
CA VAL A 154 16.05 1.46 -22.13
C VAL A 154 16.75 2.64 -22.79
N GLY A 155 17.29 3.52 -21.97
CA GLY A 155 18.20 4.58 -22.39
C GLY A 155 19.63 4.28 -21.93
N PHE A 156 20.62 4.67 -22.73
CA PHE A 156 22.02 4.49 -22.39
C PHE A 156 22.78 5.80 -22.61
N ILE A 157 23.43 6.30 -21.56
CA ILE A 157 24.25 7.51 -21.60
C ILE A 157 25.65 7.14 -21.13
N THR A 158 26.66 7.49 -21.92
CA THR A 158 28.07 7.41 -21.53
C THR A 158 28.63 8.81 -21.30
N PHE A 159 29.49 8.96 -20.31
CA PHE A 159 30.23 10.19 -20.04
C PHE A 159 31.61 9.85 -19.47
N GLY A 160 32.56 10.78 -19.51
CA GLY A 160 33.94 10.53 -19.07
C GLY A 160 34.95 11.35 -19.84
#